data_AF-A0A7R9YKK5-F1
#
_entry.id   AF-A0A7R9YKK5-F1
#
_cell.length_a   1.000
_cell.length_b   1.000
_cell.length_c   1.000
_cell.angle_alpha   90.00
_cell.angle_beta   90.00
_cell.angle_gamma   90.00
#
_symmetry.space_group_name_H-M   'P 1'
#
loop_
_entity.id
_entity.type
_entity.pdbx_description
1 polymer ?
#
loop_
_entity_poly.entity_id
_entity_poly.type
_entity_poly.pdbx_seq_one_letter_code
_entity_poly.pdbx_strand_id
1 'polypeptide(L)'
;MDVTIFFYNPNIHPRKEYELRKAENVRYAQQLGVPIIDADYDVDEWFRRARGLEFSPERGARCTMCFDMRMERTALYAHEHGFNVITTTNATSRWKDAAQVDASGQRAAARYDGVQYWWRDWQTDEMSRRKYEINAQQRFYKQEYCGCTYSLRDSNLWRAKQGLPPIDVGSSESVYSDASADSEEESRDVVAGFFRDSAAFEEELRATYARRRKGGVGAKPADDNW
;
A
#
# COMPACT_ATOMS: atom_id res chain seq x y z
N MET A 1 -19.36 -18.34 3.63
CA MET A 1 -18.49 -17.62 4.58
C MET A 1 -19.07 -16.23 4.68
N ASP A 2 -19.34 -15.76 5.90
CA ASP A 2 -19.78 -14.38 6.13
C ASP A 2 -18.53 -13.49 6.17
N VAL A 3 -18.53 -12.41 5.39
CA VAL A 3 -17.36 -11.56 5.17
C VAL A 3 -17.77 -10.10 5.23
N THR A 4 -17.00 -9.30 5.96
CA THR A 4 -17.11 -7.84 5.99
C THR A 4 -15.75 -7.24 5.63
N ILE A 5 -15.75 -6.22 4.77
CA ILE A 5 -14.55 -5.46 4.43
C ILE A 5 -14.34 -4.37 5.48
N PHE A 6 -13.15 -4.33 6.06
CA PHE A 6 -12.74 -3.23 6.95
C PHE A 6 -11.72 -2.36 6.22
N PHE A 7 -12.12 -1.15 5.83
CA PHE A 7 -11.26 -0.21 5.13
C PHE A 7 -10.62 0.76 6.14
N TYR A 8 -9.36 0.48 6.50
CA TYR A 8 -8.56 1.37 7.34
C TYR A 8 -7.16 1.51 6.72
N ASN A 9 -6.91 2.68 6.13
CA ASN A 9 -5.68 2.92 5.37
C ASN A 9 -5.20 4.38 5.50
N PRO A 10 -4.83 4.80 6.72
CA PRO A 10 -4.50 6.19 7.07
C PRO A 10 -3.24 6.72 6.37
N ASN A 11 -2.39 5.81 5.88
CA ASN A 11 -1.18 6.20 5.18
C ASN A 11 -1.40 6.57 3.71
N ILE A 12 -2.60 6.37 3.12
CA ILE A 12 -2.81 6.80 1.74
C ILE A 12 -2.70 8.33 1.71
N HIS A 13 -1.86 8.85 0.83
CA HIS A 13 -1.59 10.26 0.69
C HIS A 13 -1.32 10.60 -0.77
N PRO A 14 -1.76 11.78 -1.21
CA PRO A 14 -2.60 12.76 -0.52
C PRO A 14 -4.07 12.32 -0.40
N ARG A 15 -4.90 13.13 0.27
CA ARG A 15 -6.33 12.83 0.50
C ARG A 15 -7.10 12.45 -0.77
N LYS A 16 -6.80 13.06 -1.93
CA LYS A 16 -7.43 12.72 -3.21
C LYS A 16 -7.25 11.24 -3.57
N GLU A 17 -6.07 10.69 -3.34
CA GLU A 17 -5.79 9.27 -3.54
C GLU A 17 -6.62 8.40 -2.58
N TYR A 18 -6.73 8.82 -1.31
CA TYR A 18 -7.47 8.08 -0.30
C TYR A 18 -8.94 7.99 -0.67
N GLU A 19 -9.56 9.10 -1.04
CA GLU A 19 -10.98 9.13 -1.45
C GLU A 19 -11.21 8.29 -2.71
N LEU A 20 -10.30 8.33 -3.70
CA LEU A 20 -10.41 7.50 -4.91
C LEU A 20 -10.35 6.00 -4.58
N ARG A 21 -9.32 5.56 -3.84
CA ARG A 21 -9.15 4.16 -3.46
C ARG A 21 -10.30 3.67 -2.56
N LYS A 22 -10.81 4.53 -1.68
CA LYS A 22 -11.98 4.25 -0.85
C LYS A 22 -13.23 4.07 -1.69
N ALA A 23 -13.52 5.03 -2.58
CA ALA A 23 -14.70 5.00 -3.43
C ALA A 23 -14.75 3.72 -4.29
N GLU A 24 -13.61 3.28 -4.82
CA GLU A 24 -13.49 2.03 -5.58
C GLU A 24 -13.80 0.79 -4.73
N ASN A 25 -13.29 0.74 -3.48
CA ASN A 25 -13.60 -0.35 -2.55
C ASN A 25 -15.09 -0.38 -2.19
N VAL A 26 -15.68 0.79 -1.87
CA VAL A 26 -17.10 0.91 -1.53
C VAL A 26 -17.98 0.50 -2.70
N ARG A 27 -17.69 0.99 -3.92
CA ARG A 27 -18.42 0.66 -5.14
C ARG A 27 -18.46 -0.85 -5.36
N TYR A 28 -17.30 -1.51 -5.29
CA TYR A 28 -17.23 -2.94 -5.54
C TYR A 28 -17.83 -3.79 -4.43
N ALA A 29 -17.64 -3.39 -3.16
CA ALA A 29 -18.27 -4.05 -2.01
C ALA A 29 -19.80 -4.04 -2.14
N GLN A 30 -20.38 -2.89 -2.50
CA GLN A 30 -21.82 -2.75 -2.75
C GLN A 30 -22.30 -3.65 -3.90
N GLN A 31 -21.56 -3.69 -5.01
CA GLN A 31 -21.88 -4.56 -6.15
C GLN A 31 -21.88 -6.05 -5.77
N LEU A 32 -20.99 -6.47 -4.86
CA LEU A 32 -20.94 -7.85 -4.37
C LEU A 32 -21.94 -8.13 -3.23
N GLY A 33 -22.64 -7.11 -2.71
CA GLY A 33 -23.48 -7.25 -1.53
C GLY A 33 -22.68 -7.54 -0.24
N VAL A 34 -21.41 -7.15 -0.21
CA VAL A 34 -20.51 -7.36 0.94
C VAL A 34 -20.52 -6.11 1.82
N PRO A 35 -20.80 -6.22 3.13
CA PRO A 35 -20.69 -5.10 4.05
C PRO A 35 -19.28 -4.49 4.05
N ILE A 36 -19.21 -3.17 4.09
CA ILE A 36 -17.95 -2.43 4.20
C ILE A 36 -18.03 -1.42 5.33
N ILE A 37 -16.99 -1.41 6.16
CA ILE A 37 -16.79 -0.48 7.26
C ILE A 37 -15.69 0.49 6.85
N ASP A 38 -16.04 1.77 6.71
CA ASP A 38 -15.10 2.86 6.49
C ASP A 38 -14.61 3.38 7.85
N ALA A 39 -13.37 3.08 8.18
CA ALA A 39 -12.76 3.50 9.44
C ALA A 39 -11.98 4.83 9.29
N ASP A 40 -11.68 5.46 10.42
CA ASP A 40 -11.09 6.80 10.47
C ASP A 40 -9.82 6.96 9.64
N TYR A 41 -9.72 8.09 8.95
CA TYR A 41 -8.52 8.50 8.20
C TYR A 41 -7.52 9.22 9.12
N ASP A 42 -6.95 8.48 10.08
CA ASP A 42 -6.04 8.99 11.12
C ASP A 42 -4.61 9.22 10.60
N VAL A 43 -4.49 10.21 9.73
CA VAL A 43 -3.24 10.63 9.08
C VAL A 43 -2.20 11.11 10.09
N ASP A 44 -2.62 11.84 11.12
CA ASP A 44 -1.72 12.45 12.10
C ASP A 44 -1.01 11.37 12.93
N GLU A 45 -1.75 10.35 13.37
CA GLU A 45 -1.16 9.18 14.04
C GLU A 45 -0.20 8.43 13.12
N TRP A 46 -0.53 8.29 11.83
CA TRP A 46 0.36 7.64 10.89
C TRP A 46 1.68 8.40 10.75
N PHE A 47 1.64 9.72 10.56
CA PHE A 47 2.86 10.54 10.52
C PHE A 47 3.64 10.47 11.83
N ARG A 48 2.95 10.46 12.98
CA ARG A 48 3.59 10.32 14.30
C ARG A 48 4.40 9.02 14.40
N ARG A 49 3.84 7.89 13.92
CA ARG A 49 4.52 6.59 13.89
C ARG A 49 5.60 6.49 12.82
N ALA A 50 5.46 7.21 11.71
CA ALA A 50 6.41 7.20 10.61
C ALA A 50 7.68 8.04 10.87
N ARG A 51 7.73 8.83 11.94
CA ARG A 51 8.91 9.64 12.28
C ARG A 51 10.16 8.78 12.46
N GLY A 52 11.23 9.15 11.79
CA GLY A 52 12.48 8.39 11.74
C GLY A 52 12.50 7.24 10.71
N LEU A 53 11.38 6.97 10.03
CA LEU A 53 11.24 5.94 9.00
C LEU A 53 11.05 6.53 7.59
N GLU A 54 11.26 7.84 7.42
CA GLU A 54 11.00 8.57 6.18
C GLU A 54 11.83 8.05 5.01
N PHE A 55 13.02 7.52 5.31
CA PHE A 55 13.94 6.94 4.33
C PHE A 55 14.07 5.42 4.43
N SER A 56 13.21 4.76 5.22
CA SER A 56 13.10 3.30 5.17
C SER A 56 12.76 2.87 3.74
N PRO A 57 13.39 1.82 3.19
CA PRO A 57 13.04 1.32 1.87
C PRO A 57 11.63 0.69 1.86
N GLU A 58 11.08 0.51 0.68
CA GLU A 58 9.94 -0.41 0.47
C GLU A 58 10.32 -1.81 0.93
N ARG A 59 9.38 -2.52 1.55
CA ARG A 59 9.63 -3.76 2.34
C ARG A 59 10.60 -3.56 3.52
N GLY A 60 10.83 -2.32 3.96
CA GLY A 60 11.57 -2.00 5.18
C GLY A 60 10.68 -1.77 6.40
N ALA A 61 11.27 -1.26 7.48
CA ALA A 61 10.60 -1.02 8.76
C ALA A 61 9.36 -0.11 8.66
N ARG A 62 9.34 0.86 7.73
CA ARG A 62 8.13 1.67 7.46
C ARG A 62 6.94 0.81 7.02
N CYS A 63 7.17 -0.16 6.13
CA CYS A 63 6.10 -1.03 5.64
C CYS A 63 5.55 -1.89 6.76
N THR A 64 6.41 -2.47 7.61
CA THR A 64 5.99 -3.18 8.83
C THR A 64 5.15 -2.29 9.74
N MET A 65 5.60 -1.07 10.03
CA MET A 65 4.83 -0.11 10.83
C MET A 65 3.45 0.19 10.22
N CYS A 66 3.37 0.39 8.90
CA CYS A 66 2.10 0.58 8.20
C CYS A 66 1.18 -0.64 8.35
N PHE A 67 1.70 -1.86 8.19
CA PHE A 67 0.91 -3.07 8.34
C PHE A 67 0.45 -3.28 9.79
N ASP A 68 1.34 -3.08 10.77
CA ASP A 68 1.00 -3.17 12.19
C ASP A 68 -0.14 -2.20 12.53
N MET A 69 -0.01 -0.92 12.20
CA MET A 69 -1.06 0.07 12.48
C MET A 69 -2.42 -0.34 11.91
N ARG A 70 -2.44 -0.88 10.68
CA ARG A 70 -3.68 -1.31 10.04
C ARG A 70 -4.25 -2.56 10.71
N MET A 71 -3.42 -3.58 10.93
CA MET A 71 -3.83 -4.85 11.51
C MET A 71 -4.28 -4.72 12.96
N GLU A 72 -3.61 -3.86 13.74
CA GLU A 72 -3.99 -3.57 15.13
C GLU A 72 -5.43 -3.05 15.22
N ARG A 73 -5.81 -2.12 14.34
CA ARG A 73 -7.19 -1.62 14.29
C ARG A 73 -8.17 -2.65 13.77
N THR A 74 -7.81 -3.43 12.74
CA THR A 74 -8.66 -4.51 12.26
C THR A 74 -8.92 -5.57 13.35
N ALA A 75 -7.89 -5.96 14.11
CA ALA A 75 -8.01 -6.95 15.17
C ALA A 75 -8.87 -6.44 16.34
N LEU A 76 -8.71 -5.17 16.73
CA LEU A 76 -9.58 -4.54 17.72
C LEU A 76 -11.04 -4.53 17.27
N TYR A 77 -11.30 -4.07 16.04
CA TYR A 77 -12.65 -4.03 15.49
C TYR A 77 -13.27 -5.44 15.45
N ALA A 78 -12.49 -6.43 15.02
CA ALA A 78 -12.90 -7.82 14.98
C ALA A 78 -13.34 -8.33 16.36
N HIS A 79 -12.52 -8.09 17.39
CA HIS A 79 -12.82 -8.46 18.77
C HIS A 79 -14.10 -7.79 19.29
N GLU A 80 -14.25 -6.48 19.10
CA GLU A 80 -15.41 -5.71 19.58
C GLU A 80 -16.73 -6.09 18.90
N HIS A 81 -16.66 -6.61 17.67
CA HIS A 81 -17.84 -6.91 16.84
C HIS A 81 -18.06 -8.41 16.60
N GLY A 82 -17.34 -9.28 17.32
CA GLY A 82 -17.56 -10.73 17.28
C GLY A 82 -17.03 -11.44 16.03
N PHE A 83 -16.10 -10.84 15.29
CA PHE A 83 -15.37 -11.54 14.24
C PHE A 83 -14.25 -12.39 14.86
N ASN A 84 -14.18 -13.66 14.44
CA ASN A 84 -13.18 -14.62 14.92
C ASN A 84 -11.96 -14.76 13.99
N VAL A 85 -12.01 -14.19 12.79
CA VAL A 85 -10.96 -14.30 11.78
C VAL A 85 -10.72 -12.96 11.10
N ILE A 86 -9.45 -12.58 10.97
CA ILE A 86 -9.00 -11.44 10.17
C ILE A 86 -8.02 -11.89 9.08
N THR A 87 -8.00 -11.17 7.96
CA THR A 87 -7.00 -11.33 6.89
C THR A 87 -6.85 -10.01 6.15
N THR A 88 -5.99 -9.93 5.13
CA THR A 88 -5.77 -8.70 4.38
C THR A 88 -5.55 -8.92 2.90
N THR A 89 -6.07 -7.99 2.09
CA THR A 89 -5.75 -7.92 0.65
C THR A 89 -4.30 -7.53 0.39
N ASN A 90 -3.60 -6.94 1.37
CA ASN A 90 -2.16 -6.64 1.25
C ASN A 90 -1.34 -7.92 1.00
N ALA A 91 -1.78 -9.08 1.48
CA ALA A 91 -1.07 -10.33 1.31
C ALA A 91 -1.08 -10.84 -0.15
N THR A 92 -1.98 -10.31 -0.99
CA THR A 92 -2.09 -10.68 -2.41
C THR A 92 -1.06 -9.97 -3.31
N SER A 93 -0.48 -8.86 -2.86
CA SER A 93 0.39 -8.01 -3.67
C SER A 93 1.82 -8.52 -3.69
N ARG A 94 2.34 -8.86 -4.87
CA ARG A 94 3.75 -9.27 -5.05
C ARG A 94 4.73 -8.17 -4.68
N TRP A 95 4.34 -6.90 -4.77
CA TRP A 95 5.16 -5.78 -4.32
C TRP A 95 5.41 -5.78 -2.81
N LYS A 96 4.56 -6.45 -2.03
CA LYS A 96 4.67 -6.52 -0.57
C LYS A 96 5.40 -7.80 -0.15
N ASP A 97 6.19 -7.66 0.90
CA ASP A 97 6.77 -8.82 1.58
C ASP A 97 5.66 -9.56 2.35
N ALA A 98 5.32 -10.76 1.88
CA ALA A 98 4.25 -11.57 2.47
C ALA A 98 4.53 -11.89 3.95
N ALA A 99 5.79 -12.21 4.30
CA ALA A 99 6.15 -12.53 5.67
C ALA A 99 5.98 -11.32 6.60
N GLN A 100 6.30 -10.11 6.14
CA GLN A 100 6.05 -8.88 6.92
C GLN A 100 4.56 -8.63 7.14
N VAL A 101 3.74 -8.82 6.10
CA VAL A 101 2.29 -8.65 6.17
C VAL A 101 1.70 -9.68 7.14
N ASP A 102 2.03 -10.95 6.96
CA ASP A 102 1.49 -12.05 7.76
C ASP A 102 1.93 -11.97 9.22
N ALA A 103 3.20 -11.63 9.48
CA ALA A 103 3.68 -11.44 10.83
C ALA A 103 2.96 -10.28 11.55
N SER A 104 2.61 -9.21 10.83
CA SER A 104 1.83 -8.10 11.39
C SER A 104 0.39 -8.52 11.72
N GLY A 105 -0.24 -9.31 10.85
CA GLY A 105 -1.55 -9.90 11.08
C GLY A 105 -1.58 -10.84 12.29
N GLN A 106 -0.59 -11.74 12.40
CA GLN A 106 -0.43 -12.65 13.52
C GLN A 106 -0.24 -11.91 14.85
N ARG A 107 0.66 -10.91 14.89
CA ARG A 107 0.89 -10.08 16.09
C ARG A 107 -0.35 -9.33 16.54
N ALA A 108 -1.15 -8.83 15.61
CA ALA A 108 -2.37 -8.10 15.92
C ALA A 108 -3.47 -9.02 16.46
N ALA A 109 -3.72 -10.16 15.79
CA ALA A 109 -4.71 -11.14 16.21
C ALA A 109 -4.40 -11.71 17.60
N ALA A 110 -3.13 -11.99 17.89
CA ALA A 110 -2.67 -12.54 19.17
C ALA A 110 -2.95 -11.64 20.40
N ARG A 111 -3.40 -10.40 20.21
CA ARG A 111 -3.80 -9.49 21.30
C ARG A 111 -5.19 -9.78 21.86
N TYR A 112 -6.01 -10.56 21.15
CA TYR A 112 -7.40 -10.79 21.50
C TYR A 112 -7.74 -12.27 21.46
N ASP A 113 -8.26 -12.80 22.56
CA ASP A 113 -8.75 -14.17 22.62
C ASP A 113 -9.89 -14.38 21.61
N GLY A 114 -9.82 -15.47 20.85
CA GLY A 114 -10.83 -15.83 19.85
C GLY A 114 -10.66 -15.17 18.48
N VAL A 115 -9.68 -14.27 18.30
CA VAL A 115 -9.36 -13.68 16.98
C VAL A 115 -8.14 -14.40 16.38
N GLN A 116 -8.29 -14.88 15.15
CA GLN A 116 -7.24 -15.58 14.41
C GLN A 116 -6.85 -14.82 13.14
N TYR A 117 -5.56 -14.85 12.80
CA TYR A 117 -5.12 -14.39 11.49
C TYR A 117 -5.16 -15.54 10.48
N TRP A 118 -5.96 -15.37 9.42
CA TRP A 118 -6.02 -16.33 8.32
C TRP A 118 -4.99 -15.99 7.25
N TRP A 119 -3.92 -16.77 7.26
CA TRP A 119 -2.86 -16.71 6.26
C TRP A 119 -3.00 -17.87 5.26
N ARG A 120 -2.66 -17.61 4.00
CA ARG A 120 -2.38 -18.59 2.95
C ARG A 120 -1.36 -17.97 1.99
N ASP A 121 -0.76 -18.78 1.12
CA ASP A 121 -0.02 -18.22 -0.01
C ASP A 121 -1.02 -17.62 -1.01
N TRP A 122 -1.16 -16.30 -0.97
CA TRP A 122 -2.03 -15.52 -1.86
C TRP A 122 -1.29 -14.95 -3.06
N GLN A 123 0.03 -15.15 -3.16
CA GLN A 123 0.89 -14.58 -4.21
C GLN A 123 1.16 -15.58 -5.34
N THR A 124 0.34 -16.62 -5.47
CA THR A 124 0.45 -17.58 -6.57
C THR A 124 0.12 -16.94 -7.93
N ASP A 125 0.60 -17.56 -9.01
CA ASP A 125 0.32 -17.08 -10.38
C ASP A 125 -1.17 -17.16 -10.71
N GLU A 126 -1.86 -18.20 -10.22
CA GLU A 126 -3.32 -18.32 -10.35
C GLU A 126 -4.07 -17.16 -9.68
N MET A 127 -3.73 -16.84 -8.42
CA MET A 127 -4.36 -15.74 -7.69
C MET A 127 -4.07 -14.38 -8.34
N SER A 128 -2.84 -14.20 -8.85
CA SER A 128 -2.46 -12.96 -9.55
C SER A 128 -3.23 -12.80 -10.86
N ARG A 129 -3.34 -13.87 -11.66
CA ARG A 129 -4.16 -13.87 -12.87
C ARG A 129 -5.62 -13.53 -12.55
N ARG A 130 -6.19 -14.15 -11.52
CA ARG A 130 -7.57 -13.89 -11.10
C ARG A 130 -7.79 -12.44 -10.65
N LYS A 131 -6.84 -11.87 -9.90
CA LYS A 131 -6.84 -10.46 -9.49
C LYS A 131 -6.93 -9.56 -10.73
N TYR A 132 -6.11 -9.78 -11.75
CA TYR A 132 -6.08 -8.95 -12.95
C TYR A 132 -7.29 -9.10 -13.85
N GLU A 133 -7.87 -10.29 -13.95
CA GLU A 133 -9.17 -10.47 -14.63
C GLU A 133 -10.25 -9.59 -14.00
N ILE A 134 -10.37 -9.63 -12.67
CA ILE A 134 -11.34 -8.82 -11.95
C ILE A 134 -11.03 -7.34 -12.13
N ASN A 135 -9.76 -6.95 -12.03
CA ASN A 135 -9.34 -5.56 -12.20
C ASN A 135 -9.73 -4.99 -13.58
N ALA A 136 -9.46 -5.73 -14.66
CA ALA A 136 -9.81 -5.31 -16.01
C ALA A 136 -11.35 -5.28 -16.21
N GLN A 137 -12.07 -6.27 -15.70
CA GLN A 137 -13.53 -6.32 -15.77
C GLN A 137 -14.21 -5.16 -15.04
N GLN A 138 -13.67 -4.78 -13.88
CA GLN A 138 -14.22 -3.70 -13.05
C GLN A 138 -13.66 -2.32 -13.40
N ARG A 139 -12.72 -2.25 -14.35
CA ARG A 139 -11.96 -1.06 -14.73
C ARG A 139 -11.42 -0.33 -13.50
N PHE A 140 -10.82 -1.08 -12.57
CA PHE A 140 -10.30 -0.47 -11.36
C PHE A 140 -9.17 0.51 -11.67
N TYR A 141 -9.11 1.58 -10.87
CA TYR A 141 -7.99 2.52 -10.89
C TYR A 141 -6.65 1.80 -10.67
N LYS A 142 -5.67 2.09 -11.56
CA LYS A 142 -4.32 1.51 -11.53
C LYS A 142 -3.41 2.36 -10.66
N GLN A 143 -3.04 1.81 -9.51
CA GLN A 143 -2.21 2.47 -8.50
C GLN A 143 -0.73 2.45 -8.93
N GLU A 144 -0.06 3.60 -8.95
CA GLU A 144 1.36 3.72 -9.35
C GLU A 144 2.35 3.73 -8.17
N TYR A 145 1.84 3.66 -6.94
CA TYR A 145 2.63 3.66 -5.71
C TYR A 145 1.86 3.01 -4.55
N CYS A 146 2.58 2.61 -3.49
CA CYS A 146 1.98 1.91 -2.35
C CYS A 146 0.88 2.73 -1.64
N GLY A 147 0.89 4.05 -1.79
CA GLY A 147 -0.09 4.97 -1.27
C GLY A 147 0.49 5.96 -0.25
N CYS A 148 1.63 5.68 0.39
CA CYS A 148 2.23 6.64 1.33
C CYS A 148 3.04 7.73 0.64
N THR A 149 3.11 8.92 1.26
CA THR A 149 3.89 10.07 0.73
C THR A 149 5.34 9.69 0.39
N TYR A 150 5.98 8.85 1.21
CA TYR A 150 7.34 8.41 0.96
C TYR A 150 7.45 7.48 -0.26
N SER A 151 6.46 6.61 -0.47
CA SER A 151 6.41 5.79 -1.69
C SER A 151 6.14 6.64 -2.93
N LEU A 152 5.34 7.71 -2.82
CA LEU A 152 5.12 8.66 -3.91
C LEU A 152 6.40 9.42 -4.26
N ARG A 153 7.12 9.93 -3.24
CA ARG A 153 8.44 10.56 -3.39
C ARG A 153 9.40 9.64 -4.11
N ASP A 154 9.53 8.40 -3.64
CA ASP A 154 10.50 7.43 -4.17
C ASP A 154 10.15 7.06 -5.63
N SER A 155 8.87 6.80 -5.92
CA SER A 155 8.41 6.56 -7.29
C SER A 155 8.68 7.75 -8.21
N ASN A 156 8.40 8.98 -7.80
CA ASN A 156 8.62 10.17 -8.63
C ASN A 156 10.11 10.45 -8.86
N LEU A 157 10.97 10.20 -7.88
CA LEU A 157 12.42 10.32 -8.04
C LEU A 157 12.96 9.26 -9.00
N TRP A 158 12.45 8.03 -8.95
CA TRP A 158 12.78 7.00 -9.93
C TRP A 158 12.31 7.42 -11.33
N ARG A 159 11.06 7.87 -11.49
CA ARG A 159 10.49 8.33 -12.76
C ARG A 159 11.31 9.47 -13.38
N ALA A 160 11.72 10.45 -12.59
CA ALA A 160 12.56 11.55 -13.05
C ALA A 160 13.90 11.07 -13.62
N LYS A 161 14.54 10.06 -13.01
CA LYS A 161 15.79 9.46 -13.54
C LYS A 161 15.57 8.74 -14.87
N GLN A 162 14.36 8.21 -15.09
CA GLN A 162 13.97 7.57 -16.35
C GLN A 162 13.44 8.58 -17.39
N GLY A 163 13.41 9.89 -17.09
CA GLY A 163 12.83 10.90 -17.96
C GLY A 163 11.30 10.82 -18.08
N LEU A 164 10.64 10.15 -17.14
CA LEU A 164 9.18 10.00 -17.09
C LEU A 164 8.54 11.16 -16.30
N PRO A 165 7.32 11.60 -16.67
CA PRO A 165 6.60 12.62 -15.91
C PRO A 165 6.25 12.11 -14.50
N PRO A 166 6.06 12.98 -13.49
CA PRO A 166 5.62 12.55 -12.17
C PRO A 166 4.24 11.86 -12.22
N ILE A 167 3.94 11.07 -11.19
CA ILE A 167 2.64 10.42 -11.01
C ILE A 167 1.54 11.49 -10.91
N ASP A 168 0.50 11.36 -11.73
CA ASP A 168 -0.71 12.18 -11.64
C ASP A 168 -1.66 11.59 -10.60
N VAL A 169 -1.53 12.11 -9.38
CA VAL A 169 -2.19 11.57 -8.21
C VAL A 169 -3.71 11.70 -8.28
N GLY A 170 -4.40 10.59 -8.01
CA GLY A 170 -5.86 10.54 -8.05
C GLY A 170 -6.45 10.80 -9.43
N SER A 171 -5.69 10.56 -10.50
CA SER A 171 -6.22 10.55 -11.86
C SER A 171 -7.00 9.25 -12.11
N SER A 172 -8.29 9.36 -12.44
CA SER A 172 -9.12 8.20 -12.79
C SER A 172 -8.92 7.72 -14.23
N GLU A 173 -8.00 8.33 -14.98
CA GLU A 173 -7.77 8.00 -16.39
C GLU A 173 -6.98 6.69 -16.56
N SER A 174 -6.13 6.36 -15.59
CA SER A 174 -5.37 5.11 -15.56
C SER A 174 -6.16 4.00 -14.88
N VAL A 175 -6.71 3.09 -15.68
CA VAL A 175 -7.48 1.93 -15.20
C VAL A 175 -6.93 0.64 -15.79
N TYR A 176 -7.11 -0.46 -15.08
CA TYR A 176 -6.84 -1.79 -15.63
C TYR A 176 -7.79 -2.08 -16.79
N SER A 177 -7.24 -2.62 -17.88
CA SER A 177 -8.02 -2.91 -19.09
C SER A 177 -7.59 -4.16 -19.82
N ASP A 178 -6.36 -4.66 -19.58
CA ASP A 178 -5.85 -5.88 -20.18
C ASP A 178 -5.21 -6.74 -19.10
N ALA A 179 -5.97 -7.75 -18.66
CA ALA A 179 -5.53 -8.63 -17.58
C ALA A 179 -4.21 -9.36 -17.86
N SER A 180 -3.89 -9.63 -19.13
CA SER A 180 -2.64 -10.31 -19.49
C SER A 180 -1.47 -9.35 -19.37
N ALA A 181 -1.55 -8.21 -20.05
CA ALA A 181 -0.51 -7.18 -20.02
C ALA A 181 -0.28 -6.66 -18.58
N ASP A 182 -1.37 -6.36 -17.87
CA ASP A 182 -1.31 -5.86 -16.49
C ASP A 182 -0.72 -6.90 -15.52
N SER A 183 -0.91 -8.21 -15.77
CA SER A 183 -0.30 -9.26 -14.96
C SER A 183 1.18 -9.47 -15.26
N GLU A 184 1.62 -9.26 -16.50
CA GLU A 184 3.02 -9.39 -16.90
C GLU A 184 3.89 -8.27 -16.28
N GLU A 185 3.33 -7.07 -16.15
CA GLU A 185 3.96 -5.93 -15.44
C GLU A 185 4.23 -6.22 -13.95
N GLU A 186 3.51 -7.16 -13.33
CA GLU A 186 3.75 -7.64 -11.96
C GLU A 186 4.31 -9.06 -11.88
N SER A 187 4.92 -9.56 -12.97
CA SER A 187 5.58 -10.86 -12.95
C SER A 187 6.67 -10.94 -11.86
N ARG A 188 6.98 -12.17 -11.40
CA ARG A 188 7.97 -12.37 -10.32
C ARG A 188 9.32 -11.77 -10.69
N ASP A 189 9.72 -11.88 -11.94
CA ASP A 189 11.01 -11.39 -12.43
C ASP A 189 11.06 -9.86 -12.46
N VAL A 190 9.97 -9.20 -12.87
CA VAL A 190 9.87 -7.73 -12.84
C VAL A 190 9.95 -7.23 -11.41
N VAL A 191 9.14 -7.80 -10.51
CA VAL A 191 9.13 -7.41 -9.10
C VAL A 191 10.50 -7.68 -8.45
N ALA A 192 11.09 -8.84 -8.70
CA ALA A 192 12.42 -9.18 -8.19
C ALA A 192 13.50 -8.24 -8.75
N GLY A 193 13.42 -7.86 -10.04
CA GLY A 193 14.30 -6.88 -10.66
C GLY A 193 14.25 -5.54 -9.96
N PHE A 194 13.05 -5.00 -9.74
CA PHE A 194 12.87 -3.74 -9.02
C PHE A 194 13.54 -3.75 -7.63
N PHE A 195 13.34 -4.82 -6.86
CA PHE A 195 13.91 -4.89 -5.50
C PHE A 195 15.41 -5.22 -5.47
N ARG A 196 15.99 -5.76 -6.55
CA ARG A 196 17.46 -5.86 -6.66
C ARG A 196 18.10 -4.47 -6.82
N ASP A 197 17.44 -3.59 -7.56
CA ASP A 197 17.98 -2.26 -7.88
C ASP A 197 17.61 -1.19 -6.83
N SER A 198 16.65 -1.48 -5.94
CA SER A 198 16.14 -0.52 -4.96
C SER A 198 17.17 -0.12 -3.88
N ALA A 199 18.11 -1.00 -3.54
CA ALA A 199 19.13 -0.72 -2.53
C ALA A 199 20.10 0.40 -2.97
N ALA A 200 20.52 0.39 -4.25
CA ALA A 200 21.38 1.44 -4.81
C ALA A 200 20.64 2.79 -4.85
N PHE A 201 19.34 2.76 -5.17
CA PHE A 201 18.49 3.94 -5.16
C PHE A 201 18.36 4.56 -3.75
N GLU A 202 18.30 3.74 -2.70
CA GLU A 202 18.18 4.19 -1.31
C GLU A 202 19.42 4.98 -0.85
N GLU A 203 20.62 4.46 -1.11
CA GLU A 203 21.86 5.11 -0.71
C GLU A 203 21.99 6.51 -1.35
N GLU A 204 21.62 6.59 -2.63
CA GLU A 204 21.61 7.84 -3.39
C GLU A 204 20.57 8.83 -2.85
N LEU A 205 19.38 8.34 -2.49
CA LEU A 205 18.31 9.14 -1.91
C LEU A 205 18.76 9.76 -0.58
N ARG A 206 19.32 8.95 0.32
CA ARG A 206 19.85 9.42 1.62
C ARG A 206 20.96 10.44 1.41
N ALA A 207 21.89 10.19 0.49
CA ALA A 207 22.97 11.12 0.18
C ALA A 207 22.43 12.47 -0.36
N THR A 208 21.40 12.44 -1.20
CA THR A 208 20.78 13.64 -1.76
C THR A 208 20.11 14.49 -0.67
N TYR A 209 19.33 13.88 0.22
CA TYR A 209 18.69 14.61 1.32
C TYR A 209 19.68 15.05 2.42
N ALA A 210 20.73 14.27 2.68
CA ALA A 210 21.80 14.68 3.58
C ALA A 210 22.55 15.91 3.08
N ARG A 211 22.84 15.98 1.76
CA ARG A 211 23.42 17.17 1.11
C ARG A 211 22.50 18.38 1.23
N ARG A 212 21.19 18.22 0.98
CA ARG A 212 20.19 19.29 1.13
C ARG A 212 20.11 19.84 2.56
N ARG A 213 20.16 18.98 3.59
CA ARG A 213 20.17 19.43 5.01
C ARG A 213 21.44 20.18 5.40
N LYS A 214 22.60 19.87 4.81
CA LYS A 214 23.89 20.54 5.08
C LYS A 214 24.04 21.87 4.35
N GLY A 215 23.27 22.12 3.29
CA GLY A 215 23.39 23.30 2.42
C GLY A 215 22.80 24.62 2.95
N GLY A 216 22.05 24.61 4.06
CA GLY A 216 21.50 25.83 4.67
C GLY A 216 20.32 26.47 3.91
N VAL A 217 19.37 26.99 4.68
CA VAL A 217 18.17 27.79 4.32
C VAL A 217 18.25 28.51 2.97
N GLY A 218 17.36 28.20 2.02
CA GLY A 218 17.27 29.03 0.80
C GLY A 218 16.51 28.52 -0.42
N ALA A 219 15.57 27.58 -0.32
CA ALA A 219 14.45 27.41 -1.26
C ALA A 219 13.61 26.22 -0.79
N LYS A 220 12.32 26.43 -0.52
CA LYS A 220 11.36 25.35 -0.78
C LYS A 220 11.39 25.16 -2.29
N PRO A 221 11.70 23.96 -2.83
CA PRO A 221 11.40 23.69 -4.22
C PRO A 221 9.92 24.01 -4.45
N ALA A 222 9.60 24.68 -5.56
CA ALA A 222 8.21 24.86 -5.99
C ALA A 222 7.48 23.52 -6.21
N ASP A 223 8.24 22.41 -6.20
CA ASP A 223 7.85 21.08 -6.64
C ASP A 223 7.90 20.01 -5.54
N ASP A 224 8.09 20.37 -4.27
CA ASP A 224 7.97 19.42 -3.15
C ASP A 224 6.48 19.13 -2.89
N ASN A 225 5.86 18.40 -3.83
CA ASN A 225 4.49 17.88 -3.77
C ASN A 225 4.47 16.46 -3.17
N TRP A 226 5.01 16.28 -1.97
CA TRP A 226 4.86 15.04 -1.19
C TRP A 226 4.30 15.31 0.20
#